data_AF-A0A7W6NQF6-F1
#
_entry.id   AF-A0A7W6NQF6-F1
#
_cell.length_a   1.000
_cell.length_b   1.000
_cell.length_c   1.000
_cell.angle_alpha   90.00
_cell.angle_beta   90.00
_cell.angle_gamma   90.00
#
_symmetry.space_group_name_H-M   'P 1'
#
loop_
_entity.id
_entity.type
_entity.pdbx_description
1 polymer ?
#
loop_
_entity_poly.entity_id
_entity_poly.type
_entity_poly.pdbx_seq_one_letter_code
_entity_poly.pdbx_strand_id
1 'polypeptide(L)'
;MMCRALVVATVLTAAMSLAACGTISRTDPVPLRLVEGEIMPTIDPRIRPDDEERLLAMQKDFSARLAEPDSAGTLLALSGGGANGAFGAGLLVGWTQTGNRPEFDIVTGISTGALAAPFAFLGPEWDDELQHAYTSGVAEGIIGIRGLSALVGPSLFSSAPLRRLVDENVTPELLRAIAAEHATGRRLLVVTTNLDAQESVIWDMGLLATQGDDQALVLFRRVLLASASIPGVFPPVLIAGLYGDKVVEEMHVDGGINMPFLAIPEGLLVDSPPRTGLGKPSVYIVINGQVGRDPQVVRGSLRSIVMSTYDSMSRASTRTHLVANAAYAERHRIDLRIAAIPVEAQVSALNFDRKAMTDVFEMGRARALAGDAWFDAVIDGQAVARPETTPPER
;
A
#
# COMPACT_ATOMS: atom_id res chain seq x y z
N MET A 1 3.31 58.74 9.90
CA MET A 1 3.61 58.07 8.60
C MET A 1 4.33 56.74 8.78
N MET A 2 5.32 56.64 9.68
CA MET A 2 6.12 55.43 9.90
C MET A 2 5.30 54.16 10.28
N CYS A 3 4.25 54.32 11.10
CA CYS A 3 3.41 53.19 11.54
C CYS A 3 2.55 52.58 10.41
N ARG A 4 2.10 53.40 9.44
CA ARG A 4 1.33 52.92 8.27
C ARG A 4 2.23 52.19 7.27
N ALA A 5 3.45 52.69 7.07
CA ALA A 5 4.44 52.02 6.22
C ALA A 5 4.84 50.65 6.78
N LEU A 6 4.97 50.52 8.11
CA LEU A 6 5.27 49.25 8.76
C LEU A 6 4.14 48.23 8.57
N VAL A 7 2.88 48.63 8.79
CA VAL A 7 1.71 47.75 8.62
C VAL A 7 1.55 47.32 7.16
N VAL A 8 1.73 48.23 6.21
CA VAL A 8 1.66 47.90 4.77
C VAL A 8 2.78 46.94 4.37
N ALA A 9 4.00 47.14 4.87
CA ALA A 9 5.12 46.23 4.64
C ALA A 9 4.88 44.83 5.23
N THR A 10 4.35 44.75 6.45
CA THR A 10 4.00 43.46 7.09
C THR A 10 2.89 42.73 6.34
N VAL A 11 1.85 43.44 5.87
CA VAL A 11 0.76 42.84 5.08
C VAL A 11 1.25 42.40 3.70
N LEU A 12 2.11 43.17 3.03
CA LEU A 12 2.72 42.78 1.76
C LEU A 12 3.65 41.58 1.92
N THR A 13 4.45 41.54 2.98
CA THR A 13 5.34 40.41 3.27
C THR A 13 4.52 39.16 3.59
N ALA A 14 3.45 39.29 4.39
CA ALA A 14 2.50 38.22 4.68
C ALA A 14 1.79 37.72 3.41
N ALA A 15 1.33 38.63 2.54
CA ALA A 15 0.70 38.31 1.27
C ALA A 15 1.66 37.66 0.26
N MET A 16 2.93 38.09 0.21
CA MET A 16 3.95 37.46 -0.61
C MET A 16 4.36 36.08 -0.07
N SER A 17 4.37 35.87 1.25
CA SER A 17 4.56 34.54 1.84
C SER A 17 3.36 33.60 1.69
N LEU A 18 2.15 34.14 1.47
CA LEU A 18 0.95 33.37 1.12
C LEU A 18 0.90 33.00 -0.38
N ALA A 19 1.72 33.64 -1.22
CA ALA A 19 1.84 33.37 -2.66
C ALA A 19 3.01 32.42 -3.01
N ALA A 20 3.76 31.93 -2.01
CA ALA A 20 4.70 30.84 -2.20
C ALA A 20 3.91 29.55 -2.43
N CYS A 21 3.49 29.32 -3.68
CA CYS A 21 3.03 28.01 -4.12
C CYS A 21 4.19 27.04 -3.88
N GLY A 22 4.03 26.11 -2.94
CA GLY A 22 5.00 25.03 -2.75
C GLY A 22 5.06 24.19 -4.02
N THR A 23 6.02 24.46 -4.90
CA THR A 23 6.24 23.74 -6.15
C THR A 23 7.34 22.71 -5.96
N ILE A 24 7.17 21.53 -6.56
CA ILE A 24 8.26 20.58 -6.72
C ILE A 24 8.95 20.92 -8.04
N SER A 25 10.22 21.31 -7.95
CA SER A 25 11.08 21.41 -9.12
C SER A 25 11.38 20.00 -9.63
N ARG A 26 11.30 19.83 -10.95
CA ARG A 26 11.71 18.61 -11.63
C ARG A 26 12.82 18.94 -12.61
N THR A 27 13.60 17.92 -12.93
CA THR A 27 14.59 18.01 -13.98
C THR A 27 13.89 18.06 -15.34
N ASP A 28 14.39 18.88 -16.27
CA ASP A 28 13.89 18.90 -17.64
C ASP A 28 14.11 17.51 -18.30
N PRO A 29 13.19 17.04 -19.15
CA PRO A 29 13.36 15.78 -19.87
C PRO A 29 14.69 15.71 -20.61
N VAL A 30 15.53 14.73 -20.26
CA VAL A 30 16.86 14.56 -20.84
C VAL A 30 16.80 13.51 -21.96
N PRO A 31 17.16 13.84 -23.21
CA PRO A 31 17.30 12.83 -24.25
C PRO A 31 18.25 11.71 -23.81
N LEU A 32 17.88 10.44 -24.02
CA LEU A 32 18.62 9.27 -23.54
C LEU A 32 20.09 9.28 -23.99
N ARG A 33 20.34 9.77 -25.22
CA ARG A 33 21.69 9.93 -25.80
C ARG A 33 22.57 10.97 -25.07
N LEU A 34 21.98 11.80 -24.21
CA LEU A 34 22.64 12.85 -23.44
C LEU A 34 22.72 12.52 -21.94
N VAL A 35 22.21 11.36 -21.52
CA VAL A 35 22.35 10.91 -20.13
C VAL A 35 23.81 10.57 -19.88
N GLU A 36 24.42 11.26 -18.92
CA GLU A 36 25.79 10.99 -18.49
C GLU A 36 25.82 9.70 -17.66
N GLY A 37 26.65 8.74 -18.05
CA GLY A 37 26.81 7.46 -17.36
C GLY A 37 26.65 6.25 -18.29
N GLU A 38 26.96 5.07 -17.78
CA GLU A 38 26.71 3.81 -18.48
C GLU A 38 25.25 3.40 -18.26
N ILE A 39 24.46 3.38 -19.33
CA ILE A 39 23.07 2.89 -19.26
C ILE A 39 23.13 1.37 -19.34
N MET A 40 22.91 0.72 -18.20
CA MET A 40 22.76 -0.73 -18.17
C MET A 40 21.32 -1.09 -18.60
N PRO A 41 21.13 -1.85 -19.68
CA PRO A 41 19.80 -2.36 -20.02
C PRO A 41 19.35 -3.29 -18.91
N THR A 42 18.35 -2.85 -18.16
CA THR A 42 17.70 -3.66 -17.13
C THR A 42 16.26 -3.99 -17.56
N ILE A 43 15.71 -5.06 -17.01
CA ILE A 43 14.31 -5.40 -17.23
C ILE A 43 13.47 -4.44 -16.41
N ASP A 44 12.63 -3.63 -17.08
CA ASP A 44 11.71 -2.73 -16.38
C ASP A 44 10.77 -3.57 -15.48
N PRO A 45 10.72 -3.34 -14.15
CA PRO A 45 9.83 -4.07 -13.27
C PRO A 45 8.39 -3.53 -13.29
N ARG A 46 8.13 -2.42 -13.99
CA ARG A 46 6.79 -1.80 -14.06
C ARG A 46 5.86 -2.60 -14.96
N ILE A 47 4.62 -2.68 -14.54
CA ILE A 47 3.47 -3.14 -15.30
C ILE A 47 2.49 -1.98 -15.32
N ARG A 48 2.43 -1.27 -16.46
CA ARG A 48 1.56 -0.10 -16.64
C ARG A 48 0.24 -0.49 -17.32
N PRO A 49 -0.81 0.33 -17.19
CA PRO A 49 -2.09 0.10 -17.88
C PRO A 49 -1.98 0.01 -19.40
N ASP A 50 -1.01 0.69 -20.01
CA ASP A 50 -0.75 0.71 -21.45
C ASP A 50 0.19 -0.42 -21.93
N ASP A 51 0.75 -1.23 -21.02
CA ASP A 51 1.59 -2.38 -21.34
C ASP A 51 0.73 -3.67 -21.36
N GLU A 52 0.02 -3.86 -22.47
CA GLU A 52 -0.88 -5.01 -22.67
C GLU A 52 -0.16 -6.35 -22.49
N GLU A 53 1.07 -6.48 -22.96
CA GLU A 53 1.84 -7.73 -22.88
C GLU A 53 2.09 -8.12 -21.42
N ARG A 54 2.59 -7.18 -20.60
CA ARG A 54 2.87 -7.45 -19.19
C ARG A 54 1.61 -7.62 -18.36
N LEU A 55 0.55 -6.87 -18.67
CA LEU A 55 -0.75 -7.05 -18.02
C LEU A 55 -1.31 -8.45 -18.28
N LEU A 56 -1.28 -8.92 -19.53
CA LEU A 56 -1.71 -10.26 -19.88
C LEU A 56 -0.83 -11.34 -19.23
N ALA A 57 0.48 -11.13 -19.18
CA ALA A 57 1.40 -12.04 -18.49
C ALA A 57 1.08 -12.14 -16.99
N MET A 58 0.87 -11.00 -16.31
CA MET A 58 0.45 -10.96 -14.91
C MET A 58 -0.91 -11.65 -14.73
N GLN A 59 -1.91 -11.34 -15.54
CA GLN A 59 -3.24 -11.96 -15.46
C GLN A 59 -3.17 -13.48 -15.65
N LYS A 60 -2.29 -13.96 -16.54
CA LYS A 60 -2.03 -15.38 -16.73
C LYS A 60 -1.38 -16.01 -15.49
N ASP A 61 -0.42 -15.34 -14.87
CA ASP A 61 0.22 -15.79 -13.62
C ASP A 61 -0.79 -15.90 -12.47
N PHE A 62 -1.70 -14.93 -12.32
CA PHE A 62 -2.81 -15.01 -11.36
C PHE A 62 -3.76 -16.16 -11.69
N SER A 63 -4.20 -16.26 -12.95
CA SER A 63 -5.14 -17.28 -13.40
C SER A 63 -4.59 -18.70 -13.23
N ALA A 64 -3.30 -18.90 -13.52
CA ALA A 64 -2.64 -20.18 -13.36
C ALA A 64 -2.68 -20.67 -11.90
N ARG A 65 -2.31 -19.82 -10.94
CA ARG A 65 -2.33 -20.17 -9.50
C ARG A 65 -3.73 -20.37 -8.96
N LEU A 66 -4.68 -19.57 -9.43
CA LEU A 66 -6.09 -19.77 -9.08
C LEU A 66 -6.68 -21.05 -9.71
N ALA A 67 -6.04 -21.60 -10.74
CA ALA A 67 -6.41 -22.88 -11.35
C ALA A 67 -5.73 -24.09 -10.69
N GLU A 68 -4.61 -23.90 -9.99
CA GLU A 68 -3.92 -24.98 -9.27
C GLU A 68 -4.82 -25.61 -8.19
N PRO A 69 -4.72 -26.93 -7.98
CA PRO A 69 -5.45 -27.62 -6.93
C PRO A 69 -4.85 -27.36 -5.53
N ASP A 70 -5.72 -27.20 -4.55
CA ASP A 70 -5.40 -27.03 -3.11
C ASP A 70 -4.30 -25.98 -2.83
N SER A 71 -3.45 -26.17 -1.81
CA SER A 71 -2.58 -25.14 -1.20
C SER A 71 -1.59 -24.42 -2.12
N ALA A 72 -1.50 -24.76 -3.41
CA ALA A 72 -0.65 -24.15 -4.43
C ALA A 72 -1.29 -22.92 -5.13
N GLY A 73 -2.46 -22.47 -4.67
CA GLY A 73 -3.18 -21.30 -5.17
C GLY A 73 -3.55 -20.32 -4.06
N THR A 74 -2.58 -19.88 -3.27
CA THR A 74 -2.78 -19.01 -2.10
C THR A 74 -2.30 -17.58 -2.38
N LEU A 75 -3.22 -16.62 -2.38
CA LEU A 75 -2.90 -15.20 -2.56
C LEU A 75 -3.14 -14.40 -1.29
N LEU A 76 -2.30 -13.41 -1.05
CA LEU A 76 -2.45 -12.42 0.02
C LEU A 76 -2.43 -11.01 -0.57
N ALA A 77 -3.48 -10.23 -0.29
CA ALA A 77 -3.52 -8.81 -0.59
C ALA A 77 -3.52 -7.99 0.70
N LEU A 78 -2.54 -7.09 0.83
CA LEU A 78 -2.39 -6.18 1.95
C LEU A 78 -2.80 -4.77 1.54
N SER A 79 -3.88 -4.26 2.13
CA SER A 79 -4.42 -2.94 1.79
C SER A 79 -3.57 -1.80 2.34
N GLY A 80 -3.86 -0.60 1.85
CA GLY A 80 -3.43 0.62 2.53
C GLY A 80 -4.16 0.87 3.85
N GLY A 81 -3.66 1.83 4.64
CA GLY A 81 -4.17 2.10 5.99
C GLY A 81 -3.30 3.00 6.88
N GLY A 82 -2.17 3.53 6.40
CA GLY A 82 -1.28 4.34 7.22
C GLY A 82 -0.80 3.58 8.47
N ALA A 83 -0.83 4.24 9.64
CA ALA A 83 -0.42 3.63 10.91
C ALA A 83 -1.20 2.36 11.29
N ASN A 84 -2.44 2.22 10.79
CA ASN A 84 -3.27 1.04 11.03
C ASN A 84 -2.71 -0.23 10.35
N GLY A 85 -1.69 -0.12 9.48
CA GLY A 85 -0.96 -1.27 8.95
C GLY A 85 -0.37 -2.18 10.02
N ALA A 86 -0.17 -1.66 11.23
CA ALA A 86 0.20 -2.45 12.41
C ALA A 86 -0.77 -3.62 12.65
N PHE A 87 -2.07 -3.46 12.34
CA PHE A 87 -3.06 -4.53 12.47
C PHE A 87 -2.71 -5.72 11.58
N GLY A 88 -2.44 -5.47 10.29
CA GLY A 88 -2.08 -6.52 9.36
C GLY A 88 -0.77 -7.19 9.71
N ALA A 89 0.23 -6.41 10.15
CA ALA A 89 1.50 -6.94 10.64
C ALA A 89 1.28 -7.88 11.85
N GLY A 90 0.54 -7.43 12.86
CA GLY A 90 0.24 -8.23 14.04
C GLY A 90 -0.58 -9.48 13.74
N LEU A 91 -1.54 -9.36 12.82
CA LEU A 91 -2.32 -10.50 12.33
C LEU A 91 -1.44 -11.56 11.69
N LEU A 92 -0.50 -11.17 10.81
CA LEU A 92 0.42 -12.10 10.15
C LEU A 92 1.32 -12.82 11.16
N VAL A 93 1.89 -12.08 12.12
CA VAL A 93 2.71 -12.65 13.21
C VAL A 93 1.88 -13.61 14.08
N GLY A 94 0.67 -13.21 14.48
CA GLY A 94 -0.23 -14.05 15.27
C GLY A 94 -0.68 -15.31 14.51
N TRP A 95 -0.85 -15.21 13.19
CA TRP A 95 -1.21 -16.35 12.33
C TRP A 95 -0.04 -17.31 12.14
N THR A 96 1.19 -16.82 12.11
CA THR A 96 2.37 -17.69 12.20
C THR A 96 2.37 -18.43 13.54
N GLN A 97 2.05 -17.75 14.65
CA GLN A 97 2.03 -18.36 15.99
C GLN A 97 0.98 -19.47 16.15
N THR A 98 -0.09 -19.49 15.34
CA THR A 98 -1.04 -20.61 15.31
C THR A 98 -0.53 -21.82 14.54
N GLY A 99 0.61 -21.71 13.84
CA GLY A 99 1.28 -22.80 13.12
C GLY A 99 0.60 -23.20 11.81
N ASN A 100 -0.37 -22.41 11.32
CA ASN A 100 -1.16 -22.73 10.14
C ASN A 100 -1.27 -21.57 9.13
N ARG A 101 -0.38 -20.58 9.21
CA ARG A 101 -0.24 -19.56 8.16
C ARG A 101 0.30 -20.23 6.90
N PRO A 102 -0.42 -20.15 5.76
CA PRO A 102 0.04 -20.73 4.51
C PRO A 102 1.21 -19.93 3.94
N GLU A 103 1.98 -20.58 3.07
CA GLU A 103 2.87 -19.88 2.16
C GLU A 103 2.04 -19.25 1.04
N PHE A 104 2.37 -18.02 0.66
CA PHE A 104 1.63 -17.28 -0.37
C PHE A 104 2.35 -17.32 -1.70
N ASP A 105 1.65 -17.77 -2.73
CA ASP A 105 2.11 -17.76 -4.11
C ASP A 105 2.26 -16.33 -4.63
N ILE A 106 1.25 -15.49 -4.37
CA ILE A 106 1.27 -14.06 -4.68
C ILE A 106 1.04 -13.27 -3.41
N VAL A 107 1.90 -12.29 -3.15
CA VAL A 107 1.68 -11.24 -2.15
C VAL A 107 1.61 -9.91 -2.86
N THR A 108 0.55 -9.15 -2.60
CA THR A 108 0.42 -7.77 -3.07
C THR A 108 0.35 -6.80 -1.91
N GLY A 109 0.86 -5.59 -2.12
CA GLY A 109 0.86 -4.54 -1.10
C GLY A 109 0.64 -3.15 -1.66
N ILE A 110 -0.16 -2.36 -0.95
CA ILE A 110 -0.42 -0.95 -1.26
C ILE A 110 -0.23 -0.13 0.01
N SER A 111 0.45 1.02 -0.08
CA SER A 111 0.69 1.89 1.08
C SER A 111 1.41 1.17 2.20
N THR A 112 0.91 1.25 3.42
CA THR A 112 1.44 0.45 4.53
C THR A 112 1.47 -1.06 4.20
N GLY A 113 0.52 -1.57 3.41
CA GLY A 113 0.55 -2.95 2.93
C GLY A 113 1.79 -3.26 2.08
N ALA A 114 2.27 -2.29 1.29
CA ALA A 114 3.52 -2.44 0.53
C ALA A 114 4.75 -2.55 1.45
N LEU A 115 4.74 -1.89 2.61
CA LEU A 115 5.81 -2.01 3.61
C LEU A 115 5.81 -3.38 4.31
N ALA A 116 4.63 -3.98 4.53
CA ALA A 116 4.49 -5.30 5.13
C ALA A 116 4.70 -6.46 4.12
N ALA A 117 4.39 -6.24 2.84
CA ALA A 117 4.37 -7.27 1.81
C ALA A 117 5.71 -8.02 1.63
N PRO A 118 6.90 -7.39 1.63
CA PRO A 118 8.17 -8.10 1.56
C PRO A 118 8.34 -9.16 2.65
N PHE A 119 8.05 -8.82 3.91
CA PHE A 119 8.13 -9.75 5.03
C PHE A 119 7.05 -10.83 4.93
N ALA A 120 5.83 -10.44 4.54
CA ALA A 120 4.74 -11.38 4.37
C ALA A 120 5.03 -12.42 3.29
N PHE A 121 5.72 -12.01 2.23
CA PHE A 121 6.21 -12.84 1.13
C PHE A 121 7.33 -13.77 1.58
N LEU A 122 8.31 -13.31 2.35
CA LEU A 122 9.38 -14.18 2.83
C LEU A 122 8.94 -15.16 3.92
N GLY A 123 7.86 -14.84 4.65
CA GLY A 123 7.20 -15.76 5.57
C GLY A 123 7.70 -15.67 7.02
N PRO A 124 7.44 -16.71 7.84
CA PRO A 124 7.64 -16.71 9.30
C PRO A 124 9.02 -16.29 9.79
N GLU A 125 10.08 -16.60 9.05
CA GLU A 125 11.46 -16.27 9.45
C GLU A 125 11.72 -14.76 9.50
N TRP A 126 10.83 -13.96 8.90
CA TRP A 126 10.93 -12.49 8.82
C TRP A 126 9.87 -11.76 9.67
N ASP A 127 9.16 -12.50 10.52
CA ASP A 127 8.11 -11.93 11.37
C ASP A 127 8.67 -11.02 12.47
N ASP A 128 9.91 -11.25 12.92
CA ASP A 128 10.58 -10.38 13.89
C ASP A 128 10.89 -9.00 13.29
N GLU A 129 11.38 -8.96 12.05
CA GLU A 129 11.58 -7.72 11.28
C GLU A 129 10.26 -7.03 10.98
N LEU A 130 9.23 -7.78 10.60
CA LEU A 130 7.87 -7.24 10.41
C LEU A 130 7.35 -6.60 11.70
N GLN A 131 7.45 -7.30 12.83
CA GLN A 131 7.05 -6.76 14.13
C GLN A 131 7.87 -5.51 14.48
N HIS A 132 9.18 -5.56 14.28
CA HIS A 132 10.07 -4.44 14.56
C HIS A 132 9.69 -3.20 13.74
N ALA A 133 9.45 -3.34 12.44
CA ALA A 133 9.08 -2.23 11.57
C ALA A 133 7.81 -1.48 12.06
N TYR A 134 6.87 -2.18 12.70
CA TYR A 134 5.60 -1.61 13.16
C TYR A 134 5.55 -1.25 14.65
N THR A 135 6.45 -1.77 15.49
CA THR A 135 6.40 -1.59 16.96
C THR A 135 7.65 -0.95 17.55
N SER A 136 8.75 -0.84 16.78
CA SER A 136 10.01 -0.24 17.21
C SER A 136 9.93 1.25 17.51
N GLY A 137 8.86 1.94 17.12
CA GLY A 137 8.76 3.41 17.22
C GLY A 137 9.63 4.19 16.24
N VAL A 138 10.27 3.53 15.26
CA VAL A 138 10.93 4.24 14.13
C VAL A 138 9.93 5.11 13.36
N ALA A 139 8.66 4.72 13.37
CA ALA A 139 7.54 5.48 12.83
C ALA A 139 7.13 6.70 13.68
N GLU A 140 7.60 6.81 14.93
CA GLU A 140 7.29 7.98 15.77
C GLU A 140 7.82 9.26 15.11
N GLY A 141 6.97 10.28 15.05
CA GLY A 141 7.34 11.55 14.43
C GLY A 141 7.29 11.54 12.89
N ILE A 142 6.76 10.49 12.25
CA ILE A 142 6.39 10.51 10.82
C ILE A 142 5.50 11.72 10.49
N ILE A 143 4.56 12.10 11.38
CA ILE A 143 3.72 13.32 11.28
C ILE A 143 4.35 14.52 12.02
N GLY A 144 5.68 14.64 12.00
CA GLY A 144 6.38 15.77 12.63
C GLY A 144 6.03 17.10 11.94
N ILE A 145 5.42 18.03 12.68
CA ILE A 145 5.02 19.36 12.17
C ILE A 145 6.23 20.09 11.60
N ARG A 146 6.18 20.43 10.31
CA ARG A 146 7.02 21.48 9.74
C ARG A 146 6.58 22.81 10.34
N GLY A 147 7.54 23.59 10.87
CA GLY A 147 7.35 25.01 11.14
C GLY A 147 7.10 25.80 9.83
N LEU A 148 7.60 27.02 9.72
CA LEU A 148 7.43 27.92 8.56
C LEU A 148 7.76 27.30 7.17
N SER A 149 8.41 26.13 7.10
CA SER A 149 8.67 25.34 5.89
C SER A 149 7.44 24.72 5.21
N ALA A 150 6.26 24.69 5.84
CA ALA A 150 5.02 24.25 5.16
C ALA A 150 4.57 25.22 4.04
N LEU A 151 5.09 26.45 4.04
CA LEU A 151 4.86 27.46 2.98
C LEU A 151 5.78 27.27 1.76
N VAL A 152 6.73 26.33 1.79
CA VAL A 152 7.81 26.22 0.79
C VAL A 152 7.70 24.93 -0.05
N GLY A 153 6.82 23.99 0.31
CA GLY A 153 6.65 22.72 -0.44
C GLY A 153 5.24 22.15 -0.34
N PRO A 154 4.83 21.24 -1.25
CA PRO A 154 3.43 20.84 -1.41
C PRO A 154 2.89 19.86 -0.35
N SER A 155 3.69 19.48 0.67
CA SER A 155 3.29 18.48 1.66
C SER A 155 3.43 18.96 3.09
N LEU A 156 2.47 18.55 3.92
CA LEU A 156 2.36 18.97 5.33
C LEU A 156 3.48 18.42 6.21
N PHE A 157 4.07 17.26 5.85
CA PHE A 157 5.09 16.56 6.66
C PHE A 157 6.35 16.19 5.85
N SER A 158 7.44 15.85 6.56
CA SER A 158 8.71 15.41 5.95
C SER A 158 8.67 13.92 5.65
N SER A 159 9.22 13.49 4.51
CA SER A 159 9.41 12.05 4.20
C SER A 159 10.61 11.42 4.92
N ALA A 160 11.43 12.20 5.63
CA ALA A 160 12.66 11.68 6.21
C ALA A 160 12.46 10.52 7.21
N PRO A 161 11.46 10.54 8.12
CA PRO A 161 11.23 9.39 9.01
C PRO A 161 10.75 8.15 8.26
N LEU A 162 9.82 8.29 7.31
CA LEU A 162 9.34 7.19 6.48
C LEU A 162 10.47 6.60 5.61
N ARG A 163 11.34 7.47 5.06
CA ARG A 163 12.52 7.05 4.32
C ARG A 163 13.50 6.28 5.19
N ARG A 164 13.77 6.73 6.43
CA ARG A 164 14.62 5.99 7.37
C ARG A 164 14.04 4.62 7.68
N LEU A 165 12.74 4.53 7.93
CA LEU A 165 12.06 3.26 8.15
C LEU A 165 12.28 2.31 6.98
N VAL A 166 12.14 2.78 5.74
CA VAL A 166 12.42 1.96 4.54
C VAL A 166 13.91 1.62 4.42
N ASP A 167 14.80 2.58 4.61
CA ASP A 167 16.25 2.38 4.47
C ASP A 167 16.81 1.38 5.50
N GLU A 168 16.27 1.39 6.73
CA GLU A 168 16.66 0.50 7.83
C GLU A 168 16.18 -0.95 7.63
N ASN A 169 15.00 -1.12 7.04
CA ASN A 169 14.35 -2.43 6.93
C ASN A 169 14.55 -3.11 5.58
N VAL A 170 14.86 -2.35 4.51
CA VAL A 170 15.09 -2.89 3.17
C VAL A 170 16.59 -3.01 2.94
N THR A 171 17.13 -4.21 3.16
CA THR A 171 18.57 -4.50 3.07
C THR A 171 18.92 -5.30 1.81
N PRO A 172 20.21 -5.37 1.41
CA PRO A 172 20.65 -6.30 0.36
C PRO A 172 20.29 -7.76 0.67
N GLU A 173 20.29 -8.15 1.95
CA GLU A 173 19.88 -9.48 2.42
C GLU A 173 18.40 -9.74 2.10
N LEU A 174 17.54 -8.78 2.39
CA LEU A 174 16.11 -8.85 2.07
C LEU A 174 15.90 -9.04 0.56
N LEU A 175 16.60 -8.24 -0.27
CA LEU A 175 16.49 -8.36 -1.73
C LEU A 175 16.94 -9.74 -2.23
N ARG A 176 18.05 -10.28 -1.70
CA ARG A 176 18.52 -11.62 -2.08
C ARG A 176 17.51 -12.71 -1.71
N ALA A 177 16.88 -12.61 -0.53
CA ALA A 177 15.84 -13.54 -0.12
C ALA A 177 14.61 -13.45 -1.05
N ILE A 178 14.18 -12.23 -1.40
CA ILE A 178 13.04 -12.03 -2.31
C ILE A 178 13.35 -12.58 -3.71
N ALA A 179 14.56 -12.36 -4.21
CA ALA A 179 14.99 -12.89 -5.51
C ALA A 179 14.98 -14.43 -5.53
N ALA A 180 15.38 -15.08 -4.42
CA ALA A 180 15.34 -16.53 -4.29
C ALA A 180 13.90 -17.06 -4.34
N GLU A 181 12.97 -16.46 -3.58
CA GLU A 181 11.55 -16.82 -3.61
C GLU A 181 10.88 -16.48 -4.95
N HIS A 182 11.31 -15.41 -5.63
CA HIS A 182 10.82 -15.12 -6.98
C HIS A 182 11.23 -16.22 -7.99
N ALA A 183 12.44 -16.77 -7.83
CA ALA A 183 12.95 -17.85 -8.68
C ALA A 183 12.20 -19.19 -8.50
N THR A 184 11.56 -19.43 -7.34
CA THR A 184 10.65 -20.58 -7.15
C THR A 184 9.31 -20.39 -7.85
N GLY A 185 9.07 -19.19 -8.41
CA GLY A 185 7.88 -18.84 -9.12
C GLY A 185 6.94 -17.95 -8.32
N ARG A 186 7.22 -17.57 -7.08
CA ARG A 186 6.34 -16.69 -6.29
C ARG A 186 6.39 -15.24 -6.79
N ARG A 187 5.37 -14.43 -6.51
CA ARG A 187 5.30 -13.01 -6.95
C ARG A 187 5.05 -12.07 -5.79
N LEU A 188 5.83 -11.00 -5.74
CA LEU A 188 5.66 -9.88 -4.83
C LEU A 188 5.36 -8.64 -5.66
N LEU A 189 4.14 -8.10 -5.53
CA LEU A 189 3.67 -6.96 -6.32
C LEU A 189 3.35 -5.76 -5.41
N VAL A 190 3.84 -4.59 -5.77
CA VAL A 190 3.53 -3.34 -5.06
C VAL A 190 2.89 -2.35 -6.00
N VAL A 191 1.94 -1.54 -5.50
CA VAL A 191 1.25 -0.54 -6.33
C VAL A 191 1.59 0.88 -5.89
N THR A 192 1.84 1.74 -6.87
CA THR A 192 1.92 3.20 -6.71
C THR A 192 0.96 3.88 -7.67
N THR A 193 0.61 5.13 -7.44
CA THR A 193 -0.09 5.96 -8.44
C THR A 193 0.90 6.92 -9.09
N ASN A 194 1.02 6.88 -10.42
CA ASN A 194 1.70 7.90 -11.21
C ASN A 194 0.71 9.06 -11.43
N LEU A 195 0.96 10.21 -10.81
CA LEU A 195 0.09 11.39 -10.88
C LEU A 195 0.13 12.10 -12.23
N ASP A 196 1.22 11.97 -12.99
CA ASP A 196 1.36 12.61 -14.30
C ASP A 196 0.47 11.92 -15.34
N ALA A 197 0.42 10.60 -15.29
CA ALA A 197 -0.43 9.76 -16.13
C ALA A 197 -1.83 9.50 -15.53
N GLN A 198 -2.02 9.76 -14.23
CA GLN A 198 -3.23 9.42 -13.46
C GLN A 198 -3.52 7.90 -13.43
N GLU A 199 -2.47 7.11 -13.37
CA GLU A 199 -2.52 5.66 -13.55
C GLU A 199 -1.94 4.89 -12.36
N SER A 200 -2.46 3.69 -12.13
CA SER A 200 -1.87 2.74 -11.19
C SER A 200 -0.70 2.03 -11.87
N VAL A 201 0.49 2.11 -11.28
CA VAL A 201 1.67 1.37 -11.73
C VAL A 201 1.91 0.24 -10.74
N ILE A 202 1.85 -0.99 -11.25
CA ILE A 202 2.20 -2.20 -10.51
C ILE A 202 3.70 -2.45 -10.72
N TRP A 203 4.39 -2.80 -9.64
CA TRP A 203 5.82 -3.08 -9.62
C TRP A 203 6.04 -4.54 -9.26
N ASP A 204 6.68 -5.32 -10.12
CA ASP A 204 7.17 -6.65 -9.79
C ASP A 204 8.47 -6.51 -8.97
N MET A 205 8.30 -6.55 -7.66
CA MET A 205 9.40 -6.38 -6.70
C MET A 205 10.31 -7.60 -6.67
N GLY A 206 9.80 -8.77 -7.05
CA GLY A 206 10.60 -9.98 -7.18
C GLY A 206 11.56 -9.87 -8.36
N LEU A 207 11.03 -9.50 -9.53
CA LEU A 207 11.83 -9.21 -10.72
C LEU A 207 12.86 -8.10 -10.46
N LEU A 208 12.46 -7.02 -9.80
CA LEU A 208 13.38 -5.96 -9.39
C LEU A 208 14.51 -6.48 -8.49
N ALA A 209 14.19 -7.32 -7.51
CA ALA A 209 15.19 -7.91 -6.61
C ALA A 209 16.20 -8.82 -7.35
N THR A 210 15.78 -9.51 -8.42
CA THR A 210 16.69 -10.37 -9.21
C THR A 210 17.81 -9.62 -9.93
N GLN A 211 17.68 -8.30 -10.12
CA GLN A 211 18.71 -7.49 -10.76
C GLN A 211 19.99 -7.42 -9.91
N GLY A 212 19.86 -7.49 -8.58
CA GLY A 212 20.97 -7.75 -7.66
C GLY A 212 22.02 -6.63 -7.52
N ASP A 213 21.82 -5.46 -8.13
CA ASP A 213 22.73 -4.32 -8.07
C ASP A 213 22.26 -3.21 -7.10
N ASP A 214 23.14 -2.23 -6.85
CA ASP A 214 22.84 -1.11 -5.96
C ASP A 214 21.68 -0.23 -6.45
N GLN A 215 21.47 -0.13 -7.77
CA GLN A 215 20.37 0.64 -8.35
C GLN A 215 19.03 -0.05 -8.10
N ALA A 216 19.00 -1.38 -8.14
CA ALA A 216 17.84 -2.18 -7.78
C ALA A 216 17.42 -1.93 -6.32
N LEU A 217 18.39 -1.89 -5.39
CA LEU A 217 18.10 -1.54 -3.99
C LEU A 217 17.54 -0.12 -3.84
N VAL A 218 18.13 0.86 -4.53
CA VAL A 218 17.64 2.25 -4.53
C VAL A 218 16.22 2.33 -5.08
N LEU A 219 15.94 1.68 -6.20
CA LEU A 219 14.62 1.68 -6.81
C LEU A 219 13.60 0.94 -5.93
N PHE A 220 13.96 -0.20 -5.35
CA PHE A 220 13.10 -0.98 -4.45
C PHE A 220 12.62 -0.12 -3.27
N ARG A 221 13.57 0.59 -2.62
CA ARG A 221 13.27 1.53 -1.54
C ARG A 221 12.41 2.70 -2.01
N ARG A 222 12.69 3.27 -3.18
CA ARG A 222 11.89 4.37 -3.76
C ARG A 222 10.45 3.95 -4.04
N VAL A 223 10.23 2.74 -4.57
CA VAL A 223 8.89 2.22 -4.86
C VAL A 223 8.10 2.03 -3.57
N LEU A 224 8.70 1.44 -2.53
CA LEU A 224 8.05 1.29 -1.23
C LEU A 224 7.75 2.65 -0.57
N LEU A 225 8.70 3.58 -0.62
CA LEU A 225 8.50 4.94 -0.13
C LEU A 225 7.37 5.64 -0.88
N ALA A 226 7.32 5.51 -2.22
CA ALA A 226 6.29 6.09 -3.06
C ALA A 226 4.91 5.51 -2.73
N SER A 227 4.82 4.19 -2.63
CA SER A 227 3.57 3.50 -2.30
C SER A 227 3.02 3.95 -0.93
N ALA A 228 3.88 4.22 0.04
CA ALA A 228 3.48 4.72 1.37
C ALA A 228 3.34 6.26 1.47
N SER A 229 3.52 7.01 0.37
CA SER A 229 3.48 8.48 0.37
C SER A 229 2.08 9.03 0.09
N ILE A 230 1.24 9.07 1.14
CA ILE A 230 -0.14 9.61 1.10
C ILE A 230 -0.12 11.09 0.69
N PRO A 231 -0.84 11.49 -0.38
CA PRO A 231 -0.93 12.89 -0.80
C PRO A 231 -1.41 13.83 0.31
N GLY A 232 -0.81 15.02 0.36
CA GLY A 232 -1.08 16.01 1.41
C GLY A 232 -0.43 15.69 2.76
N VAL A 233 -0.09 14.42 3.04
CA VAL A 233 0.67 14.03 4.23
C VAL A 233 2.16 14.05 3.90
N PHE A 234 2.59 13.23 2.94
CA PHE A 234 3.98 13.09 2.53
C PHE A 234 4.23 13.72 1.15
N PRO A 235 5.47 14.13 0.85
CA PRO A 235 5.84 14.51 -0.51
C PRO A 235 5.77 13.30 -1.45
N PRO A 236 5.40 13.50 -2.72
CA PRO A 236 5.54 12.47 -3.73
C PRO A 236 7.02 12.10 -3.93
N VAL A 237 7.24 10.92 -4.50
CA VAL A 237 8.57 10.43 -4.87
C VAL A 237 8.73 10.53 -6.38
N LEU A 238 9.82 11.15 -6.83
CA LEU A 238 10.18 11.19 -8.24
C LEU A 238 10.94 9.90 -8.59
N ILE A 239 10.41 9.16 -9.56
CA ILE A 239 11.01 7.93 -10.08
C ILE A 239 11.33 8.13 -11.56
N ALA A 240 12.51 7.70 -11.98
CA ALA A 240 12.93 7.85 -13.37
C ALA A 240 12.04 6.99 -14.30
N GLY A 241 11.62 7.61 -15.39
CA GLY A 241 10.81 7.01 -16.44
C GLY A 241 11.40 7.27 -17.82
N LEU A 242 10.87 6.56 -18.81
CA LEU A 242 11.15 6.81 -20.21
C LEU A 242 9.86 7.26 -20.89
N TYR A 243 9.92 8.40 -21.57
CA TYR A 243 8.86 8.89 -22.43
C TYR A 243 9.44 9.13 -23.83
N GLY A 244 9.20 8.18 -24.74
CA GLY A 244 9.88 8.13 -26.02
C GLY A 244 11.39 7.91 -25.84
N ASP A 245 12.20 8.82 -26.37
CA ASP A 245 13.66 8.79 -26.26
C ASP A 245 14.21 9.64 -25.10
N LYS A 246 13.35 10.07 -24.16
CA LYS A 246 13.74 10.95 -23.06
C LYS A 246 13.56 10.29 -21.71
N VAL A 247 14.55 10.49 -20.84
CA VAL A 247 14.44 10.24 -19.41
C VAL A 247 13.64 11.36 -18.77
N VAL A 248 12.60 10.99 -18.03
CA VAL A 248 11.71 11.90 -17.30
C VAL A 248 11.64 11.51 -15.83
N GLU A 249 11.21 12.44 -14.99
CA GLU A 249 10.87 12.15 -13.59
C GLU A 249 9.35 12.03 -13.45
N GLU A 250 8.88 10.79 -13.31
CA GLU A 250 7.49 10.45 -13.03
C GLU A 250 7.18 10.72 -11.55
N MET A 251 6.05 11.36 -11.28
CA MET A 251 5.61 11.67 -9.92
C MET A 251 4.75 10.54 -9.36
N HIS A 252 5.32 9.78 -8.42
CA HIS A 252 4.62 8.68 -7.76
C HIS A 252 4.19 9.04 -6.35
N VAL A 253 2.99 8.56 -5.99
CA VAL A 253 2.39 8.66 -4.66
C VAL A 253 1.74 7.32 -4.29
N ASP A 254 1.08 7.31 -3.14
CA ASP A 254 0.35 6.17 -2.62
C ASP A 254 -0.65 5.59 -3.64
N GLY A 255 -0.56 4.27 -3.87
CA GLY A 255 -1.45 3.54 -4.79
C GLY A 255 -2.90 3.47 -4.33
N GLY A 256 -3.14 3.70 -3.04
CA GLY A 256 -4.44 3.74 -2.37
C GLY A 256 -5.40 4.81 -2.89
N ILE A 257 -4.91 5.74 -3.72
CA ILE A 257 -5.73 6.72 -4.43
C ILE A 257 -6.65 6.03 -5.44
N ASN A 258 -6.08 5.09 -6.21
CA ASN A 258 -6.79 4.44 -7.30
C ASN A 258 -7.41 3.10 -6.86
N MET A 259 -6.69 2.33 -6.03
CA MET A 259 -7.15 1.01 -5.58
C MET A 259 -6.73 0.74 -4.11
N PRO A 260 -7.64 0.24 -3.27
CA PRO A 260 -7.37 0.04 -1.83
C PRO A 260 -6.48 -1.19 -1.56
N PHE A 261 -6.54 -2.20 -2.43
CA PHE A 261 -5.74 -3.43 -2.42
C PHE A 261 -5.77 -4.05 -3.83
N LEU A 262 -4.83 -4.94 -4.14
CA LEU A 262 -4.77 -5.69 -5.40
C LEU A 262 -4.91 -7.20 -5.13
N ALA A 263 -6.12 -7.73 -5.07
CA ALA A 263 -6.34 -9.17 -4.86
C ALA A 263 -6.57 -9.92 -6.17
N ILE A 264 -7.56 -9.53 -6.96
CA ILE A 264 -7.77 -10.00 -8.33
C ILE A 264 -7.54 -8.81 -9.28
N PRO A 265 -6.67 -8.94 -10.30
CA PRO A 265 -6.48 -7.90 -11.32
C PRO A 265 -7.78 -7.52 -12.03
N GLU A 266 -7.95 -6.23 -12.33
CA GLU A 266 -9.18 -5.69 -12.94
C GLU A 266 -9.58 -6.39 -14.24
N GLY A 267 -8.61 -6.73 -15.11
CA GLY A 267 -8.86 -7.46 -16.35
C GLY A 267 -9.57 -8.81 -16.13
N LEU A 268 -9.20 -9.53 -15.05
CA LEU A 268 -9.85 -10.80 -14.68
C LEU A 268 -11.24 -10.59 -14.07
N LEU A 269 -11.47 -9.47 -13.38
CA LEU A 269 -12.80 -9.13 -12.86
C LEU A 269 -13.80 -8.87 -13.99
N VAL A 270 -13.35 -8.30 -15.11
CA VAL A 270 -14.18 -7.97 -16.28
C VAL A 270 -14.38 -9.17 -17.18
N ASP A 271 -13.30 -9.86 -17.57
CA ASP A 271 -13.36 -10.98 -18.51
C ASP A 271 -12.51 -12.13 -18.00
N SER A 272 -13.19 -13.14 -17.45
CA SER A 272 -12.57 -14.39 -17.06
C SER A 272 -13.43 -15.58 -17.49
N PRO A 273 -12.85 -16.59 -18.16
CA PRO A 273 -13.55 -17.82 -18.47
C PRO A 273 -13.87 -18.58 -17.17
N PRO A 274 -14.95 -19.39 -17.14
CA PRO A 274 -15.26 -20.23 -15.98
C PRO A 274 -14.07 -21.11 -15.62
N ARG A 275 -13.82 -21.28 -14.31
CA ARG A 275 -12.73 -22.12 -13.84
C ARG A 275 -13.01 -23.60 -14.13
N THR A 276 -12.04 -24.28 -14.73
CA THR A 276 -12.14 -25.71 -15.11
C THR A 276 -11.48 -26.66 -14.10
N GLY A 277 -10.70 -26.13 -13.14
CA GLY A 277 -10.02 -26.89 -12.09
C GLY A 277 -10.93 -27.33 -10.94
N LEU A 278 -10.54 -28.43 -10.27
CA LEU A 278 -11.31 -29.05 -9.17
C LEU A 278 -10.92 -28.55 -7.77
N GLY A 279 -9.73 -27.98 -7.57
CA GLY A 279 -9.30 -27.54 -6.22
C GLY A 279 -9.91 -26.23 -5.78
N LYS A 280 -9.74 -25.84 -4.51
CA LYS A 280 -10.31 -24.60 -3.93
C LYS A 280 -9.17 -23.64 -3.52
N PRO A 281 -8.68 -22.77 -4.42
CA PRO A 281 -7.64 -21.79 -4.10
C PRO A 281 -8.14 -20.82 -3.03
N SER A 282 -7.22 -20.20 -2.31
CA SER A 282 -7.53 -19.30 -1.21
C SER A 282 -7.02 -17.89 -1.51
N VAL A 283 -7.87 -16.89 -1.34
CA VAL A 283 -7.50 -15.48 -1.42
C VAL A 283 -7.73 -14.85 -0.06
N TYR A 284 -6.67 -14.32 0.53
CA TYR A 284 -6.70 -13.61 1.80
C TYR A 284 -6.57 -12.11 1.54
N ILE A 285 -7.48 -11.32 2.08
CA ILE A 285 -7.43 -9.86 2.00
C ILE A 285 -7.35 -9.30 3.41
N VAL A 286 -6.26 -8.60 3.71
CA VAL A 286 -6.09 -7.87 4.97
C VAL A 286 -6.36 -6.40 4.71
N ILE A 287 -7.48 -5.92 5.27
CA ILE A 287 -7.86 -4.51 5.27
C ILE A 287 -7.29 -3.86 6.53
N ASN A 288 -6.25 -3.04 6.36
CA ASN A 288 -5.61 -2.22 7.40
C ASN A 288 -6.46 -1.00 7.79
N GLY A 289 -7.77 -1.22 7.94
CA GLY A 289 -8.77 -0.20 8.19
C GLY A 289 -10.13 -0.82 8.50
N GLN A 290 -11.15 0.03 8.57
CA GLN A 290 -12.52 -0.37 8.85
C GLN A 290 -13.34 -0.38 7.56
N VAL A 291 -14.03 -1.49 7.27
CA VAL A 291 -14.88 -1.61 6.08
C VAL A 291 -16.25 -0.93 6.28
N GLY A 292 -16.72 -0.93 7.52
CA GLY A 292 -18.01 -0.35 7.94
C GLY A 292 -18.07 1.17 7.81
N ARG A 293 -19.31 1.69 7.77
CA ARG A 293 -19.58 3.13 7.87
C ARG A 293 -19.38 3.57 9.32
N ASP A 294 -18.77 4.72 9.53
CA ASP A 294 -18.60 5.35 10.85
C ASP A 294 -19.20 6.77 10.81
N PRO A 295 -20.49 6.94 11.15
CA PRO A 295 -21.14 8.24 11.11
C PRO A 295 -20.60 9.14 12.23
N GLN A 296 -19.81 10.15 11.85
CA GLN A 296 -19.20 11.10 12.77
C GLN A 296 -19.51 12.56 12.37
N VAL A 297 -19.63 13.45 13.35
CA VAL A 297 -19.77 14.90 13.09
C VAL A 297 -18.40 15.48 12.75
N VAL A 298 -18.16 15.78 11.49
CA VAL A 298 -16.91 16.37 11.00
C VAL A 298 -16.82 17.83 11.44
N ARG A 299 -15.69 18.23 12.05
CA ARG A 299 -15.42 19.63 12.39
C ARG A 299 -15.32 20.47 11.11
N GLY A 300 -15.86 21.70 11.13
CA GLY A 300 -15.85 22.63 9.99
C GLY A 300 -14.48 23.24 9.62
N SER A 301 -13.37 22.58 9.92
CA SER A 301 -12.03 23.02 9.53
C SER A 301 -11.60 22.38 8.21
N LEU A 302 -10.86 23.11 7.35
CA LEU A 302 -10.42 22.60 6.04
C LEU A 302 -9.68 21.26 6.16
N ARG A 303 -8.77 21.13 7.14
CA ARG A 303 -8.03 19.89 7.38
C ARG A 303 -8.95 18.72 7.75
N SER A 304 -9.91 18.95 8.65
CA SER A 304 -10.86 17.91 9.06
C SER A 304 -11.73 17.46 7.89
N ILE A 305 -12.20 18.41 7.08
CA ILE A 305 -13.01 18.12 5.89
C ILE A 305 -12.22 17.25 4.91
N VAL A 306 -11.01 17.66 4.51
CA VAL A 306 -10.17 16.91 3.57
C VAL A 306 -9.88 15.48 4.05
N MET A 307 -9.53 15.32 5.33
CA MET A 307 -9.24 13.99 5.90
C MET A 307 -10.48 13.11 5.98
N SER A 308 -11.63 13.66 6.40
CA SER A 308 -12.90 12.91 6.43
C SER A 308 -13.40 12.56 5.02
N THR A 309 -13.16 13.42 4.02
CA THR A 309 -13.46 13.12 2.61
C THR A 309 -12.59 11.97 2.11
N TYR A 310 -11.28 12.00 2.39
CA TYR A 310 -10.37 10.92 2.02
C TYR A 310 -10.75 9.59 2.69
N ASP A 311 -11.01 9.58 4.00
CA ASP A 311 -11.46 8.38 4.72
C ASP A 311 -12.78 7.84 4.16
N SER A 312 -13.76 8.72 3.91
CA SER A 312 -15.05 8.33 3.33
C SER A 312 -14.89 7.71 1.94
N MET A 313 -14.06 8.31 1.08
CA MET A 313 -13.76 7.82 -0.26
C MET A 313 -13.00 6.48 -0.21
N SER A 314 -12.00 6.37 0.66
CA SER A 314 -11.20 5.14 0.85
C SER A 314 -12.07 3.97 1.31
N ARG A 315 -12.95 4.17 2.29
CA ARG A 315 -13.90 3.14 2.75
C ARG A 315 -14.92 2.78 1.67
N ALA A 316 -15.41 3.76 0.91
CA ALA A 316 -16.31 3.49 -0.22
C ALA A 316 -15.63 2.67 -1.31
N SER A 317 -14.42 3.05 -1.72
CA SER A 317 -13.61 2.31 -2.69
C SER A 317 -13.32 0.88 -2.21
N THR A 318 -12.94 0.72 -0.94
CA THR A 318 -12.71 -0.60 -0.31
C THR A 318 -13.95 -1.49 -0.40
N ARG A 319 -15.13 -0.98 -0.05
CA ARG A 319 -16.37 -1.76 -0.18
C ARG A 319 -16.65 -2.18 -1.62
N THR A 320 -16.50 -1.28 -2.59
CA THR A 320 -16.70 -1.61 -4.00
C THR A 320 -15.74 -2.71 -4.48
N HIS A 321 -14.46 -2.60 -4.14
CA HIS A 321 -13.47 -3.61 -4.50
C HIS A 321 -13.73 -4.95 -3.82
N LEU A 322 -14.12 -4.96 -2.55
CA LEU A 322 -14.47 -6.19 -1.83
C LEU A 322 -15.68 -6.88 -2.47
N VAL A 323 -16.71 -6.14 -2.89
CA VAL A 323 -17.87 -6.71 -3.60
C VAL A 323 -17.45 -7.33 -4.93
N ALA A 324 -16.62 -6.64 -5.73
CA ALA A 324 -16.14 -7.17 -7.00
C ALA A 324 -15.31 -8.45 -6.82
N ASN A 325 -14.40 -8.47 -5.84
CA ASN A 325 -13.57 -9.63 -5.53
C ASN A 325 -14.39 -10.79 -4.93
N ALA A 326 -15.41 -10.51 -4.12
CA ALA A 326 -16.33 -11.51 -3.60
C ALA A 326 -17.17 -12.16 -4.72
N ALA A 327 -17.69 -11.35 -5.65
CA ALA A 327 -18.44 -11.85 -6.80
C ALA A 327 -17.56 -12.72 -7.70
N TYR A 328 -16.30 -12.32 -7.92
CA TYR A 328 -15.32 -13.14 -8.63
C TYR A 328 -15.04 -14.45 -7.88
N ALA A 329 -14.79 -14.38 -6.58
CA ALA A 329 -14.51 -15.55 -5.76
C ALA A 329 -15.67 -16.56 -5.77
N GLU A 330 -16.92 -16.08 -5.66
CA GLU A 330 -18.12 -16.92 -5.74
C GLU A 330 -18.24 -17.61 -7.10
N ARG A 331 -18.15 -16.84 -8.19
CA ARG A 331 -18.23 -17.36 -9.57
C ARG A 331 -17.16 -18.41 -9.86
N HIS A 332 -15.97 -18.28 -9.26
CA HIS A 332 -14.83 -19.16 -9.50
C HIS A 332 -14.58 -20.19 -8.39
N ARG A 333 -15.45 -20.27 -7.36
CA ARG A 333 -15.31 -21.17 -6.20
C ARG A 333 -13.95 -21.02 -5.49
N ILE A 334 -13.55 -19.78 -5.23
CA ILE A 334 -12.34 -19.41 -4.50
C ILE A 334 -12.73 -19.22 -3.03
N ASP A 335 -11.90 -19.71 -2.10
CA ASP A 335 -12.06 -19.43 -0.68
C ASP A 335 -11.55 -18.01 -0.36
N LEU A 336 -12.45 -17.04 -0.34
CA LEU A 336 -12.12 -15.64 -0.04
C LEU A 336 -12.27 -15.37 1.46
N ARG A 337 -11.16 -15.04 2.12
CA ARG A 337 -11.11 -14.67 3.54
C ARG A 337 -10.69 -13.23 3.70
N ILE A 338 -11.45 -12.49 4.49
CA ILE A 338 -11.17 -11.08 4.77
C ILE A 338 -10.85 -10.93 6.25
N ALA A 339 -9.82 -10.14 6.55
CA ALA A 339 -9.57 -9.62 7.88
C ALA A 339 -9.61 -8.09 7.84
N ALA A 340 -10.21 -7.48 8.84
CA ALA A 340 -10.32 -6.03 8.95
C ALA A 340 -10.33 -5.60 10.42
N ILE A 341 -9.97 -4.34 10.66
CA ILE A 341 -10.10 -3.73 11.98
C ILE A 341 -11.59 -3.64 12.33
N PRO A 342 -12.00 -4.07 13.55
CA PRO A 342 -13.39 -3.95 14.00
C PRO A 342 -13.87 -2.49 13.96
N VAL A 343 -15.16 -2.29 13.68
CA VAL A 343 -15.75 -0.94 13.51
C VAL A 343 -15.78 -0.18 14.84
N GLU A 344 -15.90 -0.90 15.95
CA GLU A 344 -15.91 -0.42 17.32
C GLU A 344 -14.52 -0.02 17.83
N ALA A 345 -13.45 -0.41 17.15
CA ALA A 345 -12.09 -0.08 17.54
C ALA A 345 -11.80 1.41 17.29
N GLN A 346 -11.30 2.10 18.32
CA GLN A 346 -10.88 3.49 18.20
C GLN A 346 -9.45 3.56 17.67
N VAL A 347 -9.31 3.56 16.34
CA VAL A 347 -8.02 3.61 15.65
C VAL A 347 -7.91 4.84 14.75
N SER A 348 -6.68 5.21 14.39
CA SER A 348 -6.44 6.30 13.45
C SER A 348 -5.27 5.95 12.55
N ALA A 349 -5.53 5.95 11.23
CA ALA A 349 -4.52 5.77 10.19
C ALA A 349 -3.39 6.82 10.22
N LEU A 350 -3.58 7.91 10.96
CA LEU A 350 -2.63 9.01 11.12
C LEU A 350 -1.97 9.03 12.51
N ASN A 351 -2.24 8.05 13.39
CA ASN A 351 -1.61 8.02 14.70
C ASN A 351 -0.41 7.07 14.70
N PHE A 352 0.77 7.61 14.38
CA PHE A 352 2.04 6.87 14.32
C PHE A 352 2.80 6.83 15.67
N ASP A 353 2.12 7.10 16.79
CA ASP A 353 2.68 6.91 18.13
C ASP A 353 2.99 5.42 18.38
N ARG A 354 4.14 5.10 18.98
CA ARG A 354 4.56 3.70 19.18
C ARG A 354 3.51 2.92 19.97
N LYS A 355 2.94 3.51 21.03
CA LYS A 355 1.94 2.82 21.85
C LYS A 355 0.70 2.53 21.02
N ALA A 356 0.20 3.53 20.28
CA ALA A 356 -0.97 3.35 19.43
C ALA A 356 -0.76 2.26 18.37
N MET A 357 0.37 2.27 17.67
CA MET A 357 0.70 1.23 16.68
C MET A 357 0.85 -0.15 17.35
N THR A 358 1.48 -0.22 18.52
CA THR A 358 1.63 -1.48 19.27
C THR A 358 0.27 -2.03 19.72
N ASP A 359 -0.64 -1.18 20.20
CA ASP A 359 -1.99 -1.59 20.59
C ASP A 359 -2.76 -2.17 19.37
N VAL A 360 -2.63 -1.54 18.19
CA VAL A 360 -3.24 -2.01 16.94
C VAL A 360 -2.58 -3.30 16.43
N PHE A 361 -1.27 -3.45 16.59
CA PHE A 361 -0.55 -4.69 16.30
C PHE A 361 -1.04 -5.84 17.17
N GLU A 362 -1.10 -5.64 18.49
CA GLU A 362 -1.56 -6.66 19.43
C GLU A 362 -3.03 -7.04 19.19
N MET A 363 -3.86 -6.10 18.72
CA MET A 363 -5.22 -6.41 18.28
C MET A 363 -5.25 -7.41 17.12
N GLY A 364 -4.43 -7.20 16.08
CA GLY A 364 -4.31 -8.14 14.96
C GLY A 364 -3.81 -9.51 15.43
N ARG A 365 -2.75 -9.51 16.25
CA ARG A 365 -2.12 -10.72 16.78
C ARG A 365 -3.08 -11.55 17.64
N ALA A 366 -3.78 -10.90 18.57
CA ALA A 366 -4.74 -11.56 19.46
C ALA A 366 -5.90 -12.19 18.68
N ARG A 367 -6.40 -11.52 17.64
CA ARG A 367 -7.50 -12.05 16.81
C ARG A 367 -7.08 -13.25 15.97
N ALA A 368 -5.85 -13.25 15.45
CA ALA A 368 -5.31 -14.42 14.74
C ALA A 368 -5.21 -15.63 15.68
N LEU A 369 -4.65 -15.42 16.88
CA LEU A 369 -4.55 -16.46 17.92
C LEU A 369 -5.91 -16.97 18.41
N ALA A 370 -6.91 -16.09 18.49
CA ALA A 370 -8.28 -16.45 18.87
C ALA A 370 -9.03 -17.21 17.76
N GLY A 371 -8.49 -17.28 16.54
CA GLY A 371 -9.13 -17.91 15.39
C GLY A 371 -10.31 -17.11 14.82
N ASP A 372 -10.42 -15.83 15.15
CA ASP A 372 -11.57 -14.98 14.81
C ASP A 372 -11.23 -13.81 13.87
N ALA A 373 -9.97 -13.73 13.42
CA ALA A 373 -9.50 -12.66 12.52
C ALA A 373 -10.21 -12.66 11.16
N TRP A 374 -10.47 -13.86 10.63
CA TRP A 374 -10.99 -14.07 9.28
C TRP A 374 -12.51 -14.20 9.27
N PHE A 375 -13.15 -13.54 8.31
CA PHE A 375 -14.57 -13.70 8.01
C PHE A 375 -14.79 -13.86 6.50
N ASP A 376 -15.87 -14.54 6.15
CA ASP A 376 -16.25 -14.74 4.75
C ASP A 376 -16.89 -13.46 4.21
N ALA A 377 -16.64 -13.17 2.93
CA ALA A 377 -17.30 -12.07 2.24
C ALA A 377 -18.75 -12.48 1.90
N VAL A 378 -19.69 -12.27 2.82
CA VAL A 378 -21.11 -12.46 2.50
C VAL A 378 -21.60 -11.22 1.75
N ILE A 379 -21.99 -11.39 0.48
CA ILE A 379 -22.67 -10.34 -0.28
C ILE A 379 -24.16 -10.39 0.11
N ASP A 380 -24.51 -9.88 1.28
CA ASP A 380 -25.92 -9.74 1.65
C ASP A 380 -26.37 -8.28 1.48
N GLY A 381 -27.10 -8.03 0.40
CA GLY A 381 -27.92 -6.84 0.18
C GLY A 381 -27.20 -5.50 -0.01
N GLN A 382 -26.26 -5.10 0.87
CA GLN A 382 -25.49 -3.84 0.83
C GLN A 382 -24.22 -3.80 1.72
N ALA A 383 -23.76 -4.92 2.30
CA ALA A 383 -22.57 -4.87 3.17
C ALA A 383 -21.70 -6.12 3.06
N VAL A 384 -20.41 -5.90 2.78
CA VAL A 384 -19.36 -6.82 3.26
C VAL A 384 -19.24 -6.55 4.75
N ALA A 385 -19.98 -7.30 5.55
CA ALA A 385 -19.96 -7.22 7.00
C ALA A 385 -19.59 -8.58 7.60
N ARG A 386 -18.87 -8.55 8.71
CA ARG A 386 -18.75 -9.71 9.59
C ARG A 386 -20.17 -10.05 10.08
N PRO A 387 -20.66 -11.29 9.96
CA PRO A 387 -21.97 -11.65 10.50
C PRO A 387 -21.96 -11.32 12.01
N GLU A 388 -22.98 -10.58 12.46
CA GLU A 388 -23.16 -10.31 13.89
C GLU A 388 -23.24 -11.66 14.62
N THR A 389 -22.27 -11.94 15.49
CA THR A 389 -22.34 -13.12 16.35
C THR A 389 -23.41 -12.87 17.39
N THR A 390 -24.60 -13.46 17.22
CA THR A 390 -25.58 -13.54 18.28
C THR A 390 -24.95 -14.28 19.46
N PRO A 391 -24.93 -13.73 20.68
CA PRO A 391 -24.47 -14.47 21.85
C PRO A 391 -25.31 -15.75 22.00
N PRO A 392 -24.73 -16.87 22.47
CA PRO A 392 -25.53 -18.05 22.76
C PRO A 392 -26.62 -17.68 23.77
N GLU A 393 -27.87 -18.00 23.43
CA GLU A 393 -28.98 -17.95 24.38
C GLU A 393 -28.60 -18.80 25.60
N ARG A 394 -28.71 -18.18 26.79
CA ARG A 394 -28.45 -18.85 28.06
C ARG A 394 -29.58 -19.78 28.44
#